data_AF-A0A543B9W5-F1
#
_entry.id   AF-A0A543B9W5-F1
#
_cell.length_a   1.000
_cell.length_b   1.000
_cell.length_c   1.000
_cell.angle_alpha   90.00
_cell.angle_beta   90.00
_cell.angle_gamma   90.00
#
_symmetry.space_group_name_H-M   'P 1'
#
loop_
_entity.id
_entity.type
_entity.pdbx_description
1 polymer ?
#
loop_
_entity_poly.entity_id
_entity_poly.type
_entity_poly.pdbx_seq_one_letter_code
_entity_poly.pdbx_strand_id
1 'polypeptide(L)'
;MARQNMSAYVALAFILALTGCAAQPALSDRDAAALAQLDAVAGPTSGVDADAITDTECWLPSEHMLEEGVDSDTMWRVLCRVHYKTPTSERYQDTTCIGDFAAEPMLDHCYRWTHYDFAQVFEDHPGVGAS
;
A
#
# COMPACT_ATOMS: atom_id res chain seq x y z
N MET A 1 -26.35 65.84 -5.71
CA MET A 1 -26.69 64.97 -4.55
C MET A 1 -26.03 63.61 -4.81
N ALA A 2 -25.20 62.99 -3.98
CA ALA A 2 -24.82 63.21 -2.59
C ALA A 2 -23.43 62.59 -2.28
N ARG A 3 -22.65 63.31 -1.46
CA ARG A 3 -21.82 62.93 -0.29
C ARG A 3 -20.77 61.78 -0.32
N GLN A 4 -19.56 62.24 0.03
CA GLN A 4 -18.39 61.67 0.73
C GLN A 4 -18.58 60.40 1.59
N ASN A 5 -17.53 59.56 1.67
CA ASN A 5 -16.80 59.10 2.89
C ASN A 5 -15.84 57.96 2.49
N MET A 6 -14.51 58.12 2.54
CA MET A 6 -13.62 57.92 3.70
C MET A 6 -13.63 56.48 4.26
N SER A 7 -12.45 55.83 4.20
CA SER A 7 -11.88 54.92 5.22
C SER A 7 -11.43 53.54 4.73
N ALA A 8 -10.15 53.27 5.03
CA ALA A 8 -9.55 52.00 5.44
C ALA A 8 -9.53 50.86 4.41
N TYR A 9 -8.49 50.86 3.58
CA TYR A 9 -8.00 49.63 2.96
C TYR A 9 -7.41 48.73 4.05
N VAL A 10 -8.17 47.68 4.38
CA VAL A 10 -7.78 46.59 5.27
C VAL A 10 -6.53 45.90 4.71
N ALA A 11 -5.48 45.84 5.52
CA ALA A 11 -4.24 45.14 5.20
C ALA A 11 -4.51 43.65 4.96
N LEU A 12 -4.19 43.17 3.76
CA LEU A 12 -4.13 41.74 3.45
C LEU A 12 -3.00 41.09 4.26
N ALA A 13 -3.35 40.34 5.30
CA ALA A 13 -2.47 39.33 5.87
C ALA A 13 -2.53 38.09 4.98
N PHE A 14 -1.62 38.00 4.01
CA PHE A 14 -1.33 36.76 3.28
C PHE A 14 -0.62 35.81 4.26
N ILE A 15 -1.37 34.96 4.95
CA ILE A 15 -0.81 33.83 5.68
C ILE A 15 -0.42 32.79 4.63
N LEU A 16 0.88 32.70 4.34
CA LEU A 16 1.45 31.59 3.58
C LEU A 16 1.18 30.29 4.34
N ALA A 17 0.21 29.51 3.85
CA ALA A 17 0.11 28.10 4.16
C ALA A 17 1.32 27.41 3.53
N LEU A 18 2.39 27.24 4.31
CA LEU A 18 3.47 26.31 3.99
C LEU A 18 2.87 24.90 4.07
N THR A 19 2.33 24.44 2.95
CA THR A 19 2.07 23.03 2.68
C THR A 19 3.41 22.31 2.75
N GLY A 20 3.73 21.78 3.93
CA GLY A 20 4.79 20.81 4.11
C GLY A 20 4.41 19.53 3.38
N CYS A 21 4.74 19.44 2.09
CA CYS A 21 4.95 18.16 1.44
C CYS A 21 6.20 17.55 2.09
N ALA A 22 6.02 16.85 3.21
CA ALA A 22 7.04 15.90 3.65
C ALA A 22 7.14 14.84 2.54
N ALA A 23 8.24 14.85 1.79
CA ALA A 23 8.51 13.81 0.81
C ALA A 23 8.54 12.47 1.55
N GLN A 24 7.72 11.52 1.12
CA GLN A 24 7.80 10.15 1.65
C GLN A 24 9.21 9.61 1.37
N PRO A 25 9.81 8.87 2.32
CA PRO A 25 11.11 8.24 2.08
C PRO A 25 11.04 7.38 0.82
N ALA A 26 12.07 7.47 -0.02
CA ALA A 26 12.17 6.63 -1.21
C ALA A 26 12.25 5.16 -0.80
N LEU A 27 11.59 4.30 -1.58
CA LEU A 27 11.65 2.84 -1.38
C LEU A 27 13.09 2.33 -1.55
N SER A 28 13.41 1.25 -0.84
CA SER A 28 14.64 0.52 -1.08
C SER A 28 14.55 -0.27 -2.39
N ASP A 29 15.68 -0.52 -3.06
CA ASP A 29 15.70 -1.27 -4.32
C ASP A 29 15.08 -2.67 -4.18
N ARG A 30 15.29 -3.32 -3.02
CA ARG A 30 14.73 -4.65 -2.75
C ARG A 30 13.21 -4.62 -2.58
N ASP A 31 12.68 -3.60 -1.93
CA ASP A 31 11.23 -3.46 -1.76
C ASP A 31 10.57 -3.08 -3.08
N ALA A 32 11.20 -2.22 -3.88
CA ALA A 32 10.72 -1.91 -5.22
C ALA A 32 10.64 -3.17 -6.10
N ALA A 33 11.70 -4.00 -6.08
CA ALA A 33 11.69 -5.26 -6.83
C ALA A 33 10.65 -6.26 -6.33
N ALA A 34 10.45 -6.34 -5.01
CA ALA A 34 9.44 -7.21 -4.41
C ALA A 34 8.02 -6.73 -4.72
N LEU A 35 7.74 -5.43 -4.61
CA LEU A 35 6.45 -4.83 -4.94
C LEU A 35 6.06 -5.04 -6.40
N ALA A 36 7.03 -4.95 -7.32
CA ALA A 36 6.78 -5.26 -8.74
C ALA A 36 6.37 -6.72 -8.96
N GLN A 37 6.93 -7.67 -8.20
CA GLN A 37 6.47 -9.07 -8.26
C GLN A 37 5.13 -9.27 -7.55
N LEU A 38 4.89 -8.58 -6.44
CA LEU A 38 3.62 -8.63 -5.72
C LEU A 38 2.47 -8.11 -6.58
N ASP A 39 2.65 -7.01 -7.31
CA ASP A 39 1.65 -6.49 -8.26
C ASP A 39 1.26 -7.55 -9.31
N ALA A 40 2.26 -8.23 -9.87
CA ALA A 40 2.05 -9.27 -10.88
C ALA A 40 1.39 -10.55 -10.34
N VAL A 41 1.51 -10.86 -9.04
CA VAL A 41 1.11 -12.15 -8.47
C VAL A 41 -0.12 -12.05 -7.57
N ALA A 42 -0.20 -11.05 -6.70
CA ALA A 42 -1.23 -10.97 -5.65
C ALA A 42 -2.65 -10.83 -6.24
N GLY A 43 -2.83 -9.97 -7.24
CA GLY A 43 -4.09 -9.82 -7.95
C GLY A 43 -4.58 -11.14 -8.55
N PRO A 44 -3.83 -11.75 -9.49
CA PRO A 44 -4.23 -13.00 -10.15
C PRO A 44 -4.45 -14.20 -9.22
N THR A 45 -3.75 -14.24 -8.08
CA THR A 45 -3.86 -15.36 -7.12
C THR A 45 -4.89 -15.12 -6.00
N SER A 46 -5.49 -13.93 -5.94
CA SER A 46 -6.52 -13.57 -4.93
C SER A 46 -7.84 -14.34 -5.05
N GLY A 47 -8.12 -14.91 -6.23
CA GLY A 47 -9.42 -15.50 -6.57
C GLY A 47 -10.48 -14.48 -7.00
N VAL A 48 -10.11 -13.20 -7.15
CA VAL A 48 -10.92 -12.16 -7.79
C VAL A 48 -10.78 -12.27 -9.31
N ASP A 49 -11.85 -11.99 -10.05
CA ASP A 49 -11.81 -11.87 -11.50
C ASP A 49 -10.84 -10.76 -11.91
N ALA A 50 -9.85 -11.08 -12.76
CA ALA A 50 -8.77 -10.16 -13.13
C ALA A 50 -9.30 -8.86 -13.77
N ASP A 51 -10.39 -8.95 -14.54
CA ASP A 51 -10.99 -7.77 -15.18
C ASP A 51 -11.74 -6.86 -14.19
N ALA A 52 -12.00 -7.33 -12.97
CA ALA A 52 -12.64 -6.55 -11.91
C ALA A 52 -11.62 -5.86 -10.98
N ILE A 53 -10.36 -6.29 -11.01
CA ILE A 53 -9.28 -5.75 -10.16
C ILE A 53 -8.95 -4.33 -10.63
N THR A 54 -8.86 -3.41 -9.66
CA THR A 54 -8.53 -2.01 -9.94
C THR A 54 -7.18 -1.59 -9.42
N ASP A 55 -6.72 -2.20 -8.32
CA ASP A 55 -5.46 -1.85 -7.67
C ASP A 55 -5.02 -2.95 -6.68
N THR A 56 -3.72 -2.99 -6.37
CA THR A 56 -3.16 -3.84 -5.32
C THR A 56 -2.27 -3.01 -4.39
N GLU A 57 -2.55 -3.05 -3.10
CA GLU A 57 -1.73 -2.42 -2.06
C GLU A 57 -1.06 -3.51 -1.20
N CYS A 58 0.22 -3.36 -0.88
CA CYS A 58 0.95 -4.37 -0.11
C CYS A 58 1.77 -3.74 1.02
N TRP A 59 1.95 -4.49 2.10
CA TRP A 59 2.93 -4.12 3.11
C TRP A 59 4.35 -4.28 2.58
N LEU A 60 5.29 -3.49 3.10
CA LEU A 60 6.69 -3.56 2.70
C LEU A 60 7.33 -4.87 3.17
N PRO A 61 7.86 -5.71 2.26
CA PRO A 61 8.49 -6.97 2.64
C PRO A 61 9.64 -6.81 3.63
N SER A 62 10.46 -5.76 3.48
CA SER A 62 11.57 -5.48 4.39
C SER A 62 11.18 -5.20 5.85
N GLU A 63 9.94 -4.78 6.10
CA GLU A 63 9.39 -4.51 7.43
C GLU A 63 8.66 -5.75 8.01
N HIS A 64 8.46 -6.79 7.20
CA HIS A 64 7.70 -7.98 7.57
C HIS A 64 8.50 -9.26 7.31
N MET A 65 9.76 -9.24 7.75
CA MET A 65 10.64 -10.41 7.75
C MET A 65 10.07 -11.49 8.67
N LEU A 66 10.23 -12.76 8.27
CA LEU A 66 9.92 -13.88 9.15
C LEU A 66 11.02 -14.02 10.21
N GLU A 67 10.65 -14.19 11.48
CA GLU A 67 11.59 -14.36 12.60
C GLU A 67 12.13 -15.80 12.71
N GLU A 68 13.04 -16.04 13.66
CA GLU A 68 13.77 -17.30 13.88
C GLU A 68 12.88 -18.57 13.80
N GLY A 69 13.40 -19.59 13.10
CA GLY A 69 12.71 -20.88 12.89
C GLY A 69 12.34 -21.17 11.43
N VAL A 70 12.58 -20.22 10.53
CA VAL A 70 12.62 -20.41 9.08
C VAL A 70 14.05 -20.64 8.60
N ASP A 71 14.20 -21.38 7.49
CA ASP A 71 15.50 -21.80 6.94
C ASP A 71 16.34 -20.65 6.36
N SER A 72 15.78 -19.43 6.23
CA SER A 72 16.37 -18.31 5.53
C SER A 72 16.01 -16.97 6.20
N ASP A 73 17.02 -16.10 6.38
CA ASP A 73 16.89 -14.76 6.96
C ASP A 73 16.45 -13.70 5.92
N THR A 74 16.26 -14.12 4.66
CA THR A 74 15.77 -13.29 3.57
C THR A 74 14.29 -13.52 3.26
N MET A 75 13.63 -14.44 4.00
CA MET A 75 12.20 -14.70 3.87
C MET A 75 11.35 -13.62 4.54
N TRP A 76 10.23 -13.32 3.90
CA TRP A 76 9.26 -12.33 4.36
C TRP A 76 7.84 -12.83 4.15
N ARG A 77 6.89 -12.24 4.88
CA ARG A 77 5.46 -12.48 4.71
C ARG A 77 4.70 -11.17 4.82
N VAL A 78 3.97 -10.82 3.77
CA VAL A 78 3.16 -9.61 3.74
C VAL A 78 1.70 -9.94 3.47
N LEU A 79 0.83 -9.02 3.86
CA LEU A 79 -0.53 -8.97 3.37
C LEU A 79 -0.55 -8.09 2.11
N CYS A 80 -1.40 -8.41 1.15
CA CYS A 80 -1.73 -7.57 0.01
C CYS A 80 -3.24 -7.45 -0.08
N ARG A 81 -3.73 -6.23 -0.25
CA ARG A 81 -5.14 -5.92 -0.45
C ARG A 81 -5.39 -5.72 -1.93
N VAL A 82 -6.17 -6.61 -2.51
CA VAL A 82 -6.60 -6.52 -3.90
C VAL A 82 -7.94 -5.81 -3.92
N HIS A 83 -7.95 -4.59 -4.45
CA HIS A 83 -9.15 -3.77 -4.62
C HIS A 83 -9.84 -4.12 -5.93
N TYR A 84 -11.16 -4.26 -5.89
CA TYR A 84 -11.95 -4.63 -7.06
C TYR A 84 -13.34 -4.02 -7.05
N LYS A 85 -13.94 -3.92 -8.23
CA LYS A 85 -15.29 -3.35 -8.42
C LYS A 85 -16.32 -4.43 -8.66
N THR A 86 -17.44 -4.32 -7.97
CA THR A 86 -18.69 -5.00 -8.33
C THR A 86 -19.65 -3.99 -8.96
N PRO A 87 -20.76 -4.41 -9.59
CA PRO A 87 -21.74 -3.48 -10.15
C PRO A 87 -22.34 -2.50 -9.13
N THR A 88 -22.23 -2.79 -7.82
CA THR A 88 -22.90 -2.03 -6.76
C THR A 88 -21.97 -1.45 -5.71
N SER A 89 -20.68 -1.80 -5.71
CA SER A 89 -19.76 -1.40 -4.64
C SER A 89 -18.29 -1.61 -5.02
N GLU A 90 -17.42 -0.85 -4.38
CA GLU A 90 -16.00 -1.19 -4.27
C GLU A 90 -15.81 -2.19 -3.13
N ARG A 91 -14.92 -3.15 -3.34
CA ARG A 91 -14.62 -4.26 -2.44
C ARG A 91 -13.13 -4.50 -2.42
N TYR A 92 -12.69 -5.28 -1.45
CA TYR A 92 -11.33 -5.77 -1.40
C TYR A 92 -11.28 -7.22 -0.93
N GLN A 93 -10.23 -7.92 -1.35
CA GLN A 93 -9.88 -9.25 -0.89
C GLN A 93 -8.42 -9.23 -0.47
N ASP A 94 -8.16 -9.58 0.79
CA ASP A 94 -6.80 -9.67 1.30
C ASP A 94 -6.19 -11.03 0.95
N THR A 95 -4.89 -11.02 0.64
CA THR A 95 -4.07 -12.19 0.28
C THR A 95 -2.78 -12.14 1.07
N THR A 96 -2.31 -13.27 1.57
CA THR A 96 -1.00 -13.43 2.20
C THR A 96 0.01 -13.86 1.15
N CYS A 97 1.07 -13.08 0.95
CA CYS A 97 2.19 -13.42 0.07
C CYS A 97 3.41 -13.76 0.92
N ILE A 98 4.12 -14.84 0.55
CA ILE A 98 5.36 -15.27 1.20
C ILE A 98 6.41 -15.38 0.12
N GLY A 99 7.49 -14.65 0.27
CA GLY A 99 8.61 -14.70 -0.67
C GLY A 99 9.95 -14.68 0.04
N ASP A 100 11.00 -14.70 -0.77
CA ASP A 100 12.37 -14.72 -0.30
C ASP A 100 13.22 -13.80 -1.17
N PHE A 101 13.82 -12.75 -0.60
CA PHE A 101 14.67 -11.81 -1.34
C PHE A 101 15.86 -12.47 -2.06
N ALA A 102 16.26 -13.69 -1.67
CA ALA A 102 17.34 -14.44 -2.29
C ALA A 102 16.89 -15.41 -3.40
N ALA A 103 15.58 -15.53 -3.66
CA ALA A 103 15.03 -16.45 -4.66
C ALA A 103 14.73 -15.78 -6.02
N GLU A 104 14.77 -16.58 -7.09
CA GLU A 104 14.36 -16.19 -8.45
C GLU A 104 13.41 -17.26 -9.06
N PRO A 105 12.10 -16.97 -9.24
CA PRO A 105 11.41 -15.74 -8.83
C PRO A 105 11.34 -15.60 -7.30
N MET A 106 11.15 -14.36 -6.82
CA MET A 106 11.10 -14.04 -5.38
C MET A 106 9.81 -14.57 -4.74
N LEU A 107 8.74 -14.64 -5.55
CA LEU A 107 7.40 -15.07 -5.21
C LEU A 107 6.73 -15.63 -6.48
N ASP A 108 5.99 -16.72 -6.37
CA ASP A 108 5.20 -17.29 -7.46
C ASP A 108 3.70 -17.35 -7.18
N HIS A 109 3.29 -17.27 -5.90
CA HIS A 109 1.88 -17.40 -5.50
C HIS A 109 1.57 -16.68 -4.18
N CYS A 110 0.38 -16.07 -4.07
CA CYS A 110 -0.18 -15.60 -2.80
C CYS A 110 -1.43 -16.37 -2.39
N TYR A 111 -1.62 -16.60 -1.11
CA TYR A 111 -2.74 -17.37 -0.59
C TYR A 111 -3.86 -16.44 -0.16
N ARG A 112 -5.12 -16.83 -0.38
CA ARG A 112 -6.26 -16.10 0.18
C ARG A 112 -6.11 -15.96 1.70
N TRP A 113 -6.20 -14.74 2.21
CA TRP A 113 -6.03 -14.51 3.63
C TRP A 113 -7.16 -15.18 4.42
N THR A 114 -6.78 -15.82 5.52
CA THR A 114 -7.67 -16.38 6.53
C THR A 114 -7.09 -16.02 7.89
N HIS A 115 -7.95 -15.65 8.84
CA HIS A 115 -7.52 -15.35 10.20
C HIS A 115 -7.07 -16.62 10.92
N TYR A 116 -5.88 -16.55 11.54
CA TYR A 116 -5.37 -17.56 12.48
C TYR A 116 -4.79 -16.85 13.70
N ASP A 117 -5.04 -17.37 14.90
CA ASP A 117 -4.63 -16.74 16.18
C ASP A 117 -3.11 -16.56 16.33
N PHE A 118 -2.32 -17.30 15.55
CA PHE A 118 -0.85 -17.28 15.54
C PHE A 118 -0.25 -16.53 14.33
N ALA A 119 -1.08 -15.95 13.46
CA ALA A 119 -0.60 -15.18 12.32
C ALA A 119 -0.10 -13.80 12.76
N GLN A 120 0.79 -13.22 11.95
CA GLN A 120 1.21 -11.83 12.12
C GLN A 120 0.00 -10.90 12.04
N VAL A 121 -0.05 -9.94 12.95
CA VAL A 121 -1.10 -8.92 12.96
C VAL A 121 -0.70 -7.83 11.97
N PHE A 122 -1.59 -7.55 11.03
CA PHE A 122 -1.49 -6.42 10.12
C PHE A 122 -2.50 -5.35 10.56
N GLU A 123 -2.14 -4.08 10.45
CA GLU A 123 -3.07 -2.97 10.72
C GLU A 123 -4.18 -2.92 9.65
N ASP A 124 -5.26 -2.16 9.91
CA ASP A 124 -6.46 -2.20 9.05
C ASP A 124 -6.25 -1.55 7.66
N HIS A 125 -5.18 -0.76 7.51
CA HIS A 125 -4.77 -0.11 6.27
C HIS A 125 -3.45 -0.69 5.74
N PRO A 126 -3.44 -1.28 4.53
CA PRO A 126 -2.25 -1.72 3.83
C PRO A 126 -1.21 -0.63 3.62
N GLY A 127 0.03 -1.10 3.49
CA GLY A 127 1.15 -0.32 3.00
C GLY A 127 0.99 0.11 1.54
N VAL A 128 2.08 0.67 1.02
CA VAL A 128 2.20 1.34 -0.29
C VAL A 128 1.56 0.57 -1.46
N GLY A 129 1.12 1.31 -2.49
CA GLY A 129 0.68 0.71 -3.75
C GLY A 129 1.77 -0.16 -4.38
N ALA A 130 1.39 -1.32 -4.89
CA ALA A 130 2.28 -2.16 -5.68
C ALA A 130 2.34 -1.58 -7.11
N SER A 131 3.54 -1.32 -7.63
CA SER A 131 3.74 -0.64 -8.93
C SER A 131 5.04 -1.05 -9.59
#